data_AF-A0A0R0LCA3-F1
#
_entry.id   AF-A0A0R0LCA3-F1
#
_cell.length_a   1.000
_cell.length_b   1.000
_cell.length_c   1.000
_cell.angle_alpha   90.00
_cell.angle_beta   90.00
_cell.angle_gamma   90.00
#
_symmetry.space_group_name_H-M   'P 1'
#
loop_
_entity.id
_entity.type
_entity.pdbx_description
1 polymer ?
#
loop_
_entity_poly.entity_id
_entity_poly.type
_entity_poly.pdbx_seq_one_letter_code
_entity_poly.pdbx_strand_id
1 'polypeptide(L)'
;MPNKGKAHKDRSDFHGQWTKDPLKFDNSYFVELLRGESKDLLKLPTDKALVEDPNFRKYVELYAKDEDAFFADYATSYKKLRARLHFQESSFHIGQGSYRNCYCLNRCDLGLLT
;
A
#
# COMPACT_ATOMS: atom_id res chain seq x y z
N MET A 1 -26.24 6.28 9.00
CA MET A 1 -25.42 5.13 9.42
C MET A 1 -24.44 5.60 10.50
N PRO A 2 -24.83 5.66 11.78
CA PRO A 2 -24.11 6.44 12.80
C PRO A 2 -22.73 5.90 13.24
N ASN A 3 -22.34 4.69 12.85
CA ASN A 3 -21.15 4.02 13.40
C ASN A 3 -20.18 3.45 12.35
N LYS A 4 -20.05 4.08 11.17
CA LYS A 4 -19.05 3.63 10.17
C LYS A 4 -17.66 4.21 10.48
N GLY A 5 -16.62 3.40 10.30
CA GLY A 5 -15.21 3.78 10.45
C GLY A 5 -14.70 3.86 11.91
N LYS A 6 -15.47 3.35 12.87
CA LYS A 6 -15.16 3.42 14.30
C LYS A 6 -15.04 2.01 14.89
N ALA A 7 -14.44 1.90 16.07
CA ALA A 7 -14.47 0.67 16.85
C ALA A 7 -15.86 0.39 17.40
N HIS A 8 -16.21 -0.89 17.44
CA HIS A 8 -17.52 -1.39 17.87
C HIS A 8 -17.37 -2.19 19.17
N LYS A 9 -17.98 -1.67 20.24
CA LYS A 9 -17.92 -2.29 21.57
C LYS A 9 -18.44 -3.74 21.56
N ASP A 10 -19.46 -4.04 20.77
CA ASP A 10 -20.02 -5.39 20.64
C ASP A 10 -19.12 -6.40 19.89
N ARG A 11 -18.00 -5.94 19.30
CA ARG A 11 -17.10 -6.78 18.49
C ARG A 11 -15.72 -6.95 19.09
N SER A 12 -15.19 -5.89 19.70
CA SER A 12 -13.83 -5.87 20.23
C SER A 12 -13.73 -5.24 21.62
N ASP A 13 -14.86 -4.92 22.28
CA ASP A 13 -14.94 -4.20 23.55
C ASP A 13 -14.35 -2.78 23.54
N PHE A 14 -13.83 -2.32 22.40
CA PHE A 14 -13.36 -0.95 22.20
C PHE A 14 -14.44 -0.07 21.56
N HIS A 15 -14.45 1.21 21.94
CA HIS A 15 -15.35 2.21 21.38
C HIS A 15 -14.56 3.48 21.07
N GLY A 16 -14.82 4.08 19.90
CA GLY A 16 -14.16 5.33 19.49
C GLY A 16 -13.64 5.28 18.06
N GLN A 17 -13.08 6.39 17.61
CA GLN A 17 -12.52 6.57 16.27
C GLN A 17 -11.02 6.86 16.37
N TRP A 18 -10.24 6.44 15.38
CA TRP A 18 -8.79 6.67 15.37
C TRP A 18 -8.42 8.08 14.89
N THR A 19 -9.27 8.70 14.08
CA THR A 19 -9.03 10.02 13.47
C THR A 19 -10.30 10.87 13.58
N LYS A 20 -10.20 12.18 13.39
CA LYS A 20 -11.36 13.10 13.40
C LYS A 20 -12.38 12.77 12.31
N ASP A 21 -11.88 12.36 11.14
CA ASP A 21 -12.66 11.98 9.96
C ASP A 21 -12.46 10.49 9.64
N PRO A 22 -13.18 9.57 10.30
CA PRO A 22 -12.90 8.12 10.25
C PRO A 22 -13.14 7.46 8.88
N LEU A 23 -13.79 8.17 7.94
CA LEU A 23 -14.02 7.67 6.57
C LEU A 23 -13.06 8.29 5.56
N LYS A 24 -12.21 9.22 5.99
CA LYS A 24 -11.21 9.84 5.14
C LYS A 24 -9.98 8.94 5.07
N PHE A 25 -9.54 8.65 3.86
CA PHE A 25 -8.32 7.89 3.62
C PHE A 25 -7.16 8.86 3.41
N ASP A 26 -6.44 9.14 4.49
CA ASP A 26 -5.33 10.09 4.55
C ASP A 26 -4.28 9.62 5.57
N ASN A 27 -3.22 10.39 5.78
CA ASN A 27 -2.17 10.03 6.74
C ASN A 27 -2.49 10.41 8.21
N SER A 28 -3.69 10.93 8.50
CA SER A 28 -4.00 11.51 9.82
C SER A 28 -3.87 10.50 10.96
N TYR A 29 -4.12 9.21 10.70
CA TYR A 29 -3.88 8.13 11.67
C TYR A 29 -2.45 8.14 12.22
N PHE A 30 -1.43 8.23 11.35
CA PHE A 30 -0.03 8.23 11.75
C PHE A 30 0.34 9.52 12.50
N VAL A 31 -0.22 10.64 12.06
CA VAL A 31 -0.04 11.94 12.72
C VAL A 31 -0.59 11.90 14.14
N GLU A 32 -1.82 11.41 14.33
CA GLU A 32 -2.42 11.26 15.65
C GLU A 32 -1.62 10.28 16.49
N LEU A 33 -1.12 9.18 15.91
CA LEU A 33 -0.36 8.16 16.63
C LEU A 33 0.88 8.74 17.33
N LEU A 34 1.62 9.64 16.67
CA LEU A 34 2.80 10.32 17.23
C LEU A 34 2.48 11.38 18.30
N ARG A 35 1.24 11.91 18.35
CA ARG A 35 0.85 12.92 19.36
C ARG A 35 0.69 12.36 20.79
N GLY A 36 0.80 11.05 20.97
CA GLY A 36 0.57 10.42 22.27
C GLY A 36 -0.91 10.36 22.65
N GLU A 37 -1.24 10.04 23.90
CA GLU A 37 -2.64 9.81 24.29
C GLU A 37 -3.52 11.06 24.11
N SER A 38 -4.64 10.86 23.42
CA SER A 38 -5.66 11.89 23.20
C SER A 38 -6.98 11.43 23.83
N LYS A 39 -7.72 12.35 24.47
CA LYS A 39 -8.97 12.00 25.15
C LYS A 39 -10.09 11.55 24.20
N ASP A 40 -10.06 12.02 22.96
CA ASP A 40 -11.16 11.86 22.00
C ASP A 40 -10.92 10.79 20.94
N LEU A 41 -9.67 10.33 20.78
CA LEU A 41 -9.30 9.36 19.74
C LEU A 41 -8.76 8.07 20.35
N LEU A 42 -9.16 6.97 19.73
CA LEU A 42 -8.80 5.62 20.13
C LEU A 42 -7.37 5.28 19.71
N LYS A 43 -6.62 4.68 20.62
CA LYS A 43 -5.33 4.02 20.36
C LYS A 43 -5.28 2.69 21.07
N LEU A 44 -5.28 1.60 20.31
CA LEU A 44 -5.16 0.26 20.85
C LEU A 44 -3.71 -0.03 21.29
N PRO A 45 -3.48 -1.02 22.16
CA PRO A 45 -2.13 -1.48 22.48
C PRO A 45 -1.31 -1.83 21.24
N THR A 46 -1.95 -2.45 20.23
CA THR A 46 -1.31 -2.77 18.95
C THR A 46 -0.91 -1.52 18.16
N ASP A 47 -1.70 -0.44 18.23
CA ASP A 47 -1.34 0.83 17.58
C ASP A 47 -0.11 1.43 18.27
N LYS A 48 -0.05 1.38 19.61
CA LYS A 48 1.09 1.88 20.40
C LYS A 48 2.38 1.12 20.09
N ALA A 49 2.29 -0.19 19.87
CA ALA A 49 3.44 -1.02 19.50
C ALA A 49 4.14 -0.55 18.21
N LEU A 50 3.42 0.08 17.26
CA LEU A 50 4.01 0.64 16.05
C LEU A 50 4.95 1.83 16.33
N VAL A 51 4.72 2.56 17.43
CA VAL A 51 5.55 3.69 17.86
C VAL A 51 6.67 3.26 18.79
N GLU A 52 6.42 2.23 19.59
CA GLU A 52 7.37 1.68 20.56
C GLU A 52 8.49 0.88 19.89
N ASP A 53 8.19 0.07 18.87
CA ASP A 53 9.20 -0.68 18.13
C ASP A 53 9.95 0.24 17.16
N PRO A 54 11.29 0.41 17.30
CA PRO A 54 12.09 1.24 16.41
C PRO A 54 11.99 0.87 14.92
N ASN A 55 11.75 -0.41 14.61
CA ASN A 55 11.64 -0.89 13.24
C ASN A 55 10.36 -0.41 12.55
N PHE A 56 9.27 -0.27 13.31
CA PHE A 56 8.00 0.24 12.82
C PHE A 56 7.91 1.75 12.94
N ARG A 57 8.49 2.33 13.99
CA ARG A 57 8.46 3.76 14.27
C ARG A 57 8.95 4.59 13.10
N LYS A 58 10.00 4.16 12.40
CA LYS A 58 10.52 4.85 11.21
C LYS A 58 9.45 5.03 10.11
N TYR A 59 8.55 4.05 9.95
CA TYR A 59 7.46 4.14 8.98
C TYR A 59 6.33 5.03 9.50
N VAL A 60 6.02 4.96 10.79
CA VAL A 60 5.04 5.88 11.41
C VAL A 60 5.48 7.33 11.23
N GLU A 61 6.76 7.62 11.49
CA GLU A 61 7.33 8.96 11.32
C GLU A 61 7.39 9.40 9.86
N LEU A 62 7.72 8.49 8.93
CA LEU A 62 7.70 8.77 7.50
C LEU A 62 6.28 9.14 7.04
N TYR A 63 5.30 8.28 7.29
CA TYR A 63 3.93 8.46 6.80
C TYR A 63 3.22 9.63 7.46
N ALA A 64 3.52 9.93 8.73
CA ALA A 64 2.99 11.12 9.39
C ALA A 64 3.52 12.43 8.77
N LYS A 65 4.75 12.44 8.25
CA LYS A 65 5.37 13.63 7.63
C LYS A 65 5.06 13.75 6.14
N ASP A 66 4.97 12.61 5.46
CA ASP A 66 4.82 12.50 4.01
C ASP A 66 3.66 11.57 3.65
N GLU A 67 2.54 12.19 3.28
CA GLU A 67 1.33 11.48 2.85
C GLU A 67 1.51 10.78 1.49
N ASP A 68 2.30 11.35 0.59
CA ASP A 68 2.53 10.76 -0.73
C ASP A 68 3.34 9.47 -0.60
N ALA A 69 4.32 9.43 0.29
CA ALA A 69 5.04 8.20 0.64
C ALA A 69 4.08 7.11 1.16
N PHE A 70 3.14 7.47 2.02
CA PHE A 70 2.11 6.54 2.51
C PHE A 70 1.25 5.99 1.37
N PHE A 71 0.75 6.85 0.49
CA PHE A 71 -0.08 6.41 -0.63
C PHE A 71 0.69 5.55 -1.64
N ALA A 72 1.96 5.86 -1.91
CA ALA A 72 2.82 5.08 -2.78
C ALA A 72 3.04 3.65 -2.23
N ASP A 73 3.34 3.53 -0.94
CA ASP A 73 3.57 2.24 -0.29
C ASP A 73 2.28 1.45 -0.10
N TYR A 74 1.16 2.12 0.20
CA TYR A 74 -0.16 1.50 0.24
C TYR A 74 -0.55 0.94 -1.13
N ALA A 75 -0.40 1.73 -2.21
CA ALA A 75 -0.72 1.30 -3.56
C ALA A 75 0.13 0.10 -4.00
N THR A 76 1.43 0.11 -3.67
CA THR A 76 2.35 -1.00 -3.94
C THR A 76 1.94 -2.26 -3.20
N SER A 77 1.62 -2.13 -1.90
CA SER A 77 1.18 -3.25 -1.06
C SER A 77 -0.16 -3.82 -1.52
N TYR A 78 -1.10 -2.96 -1.89
CA TYR A 78 -2.42 -3.34 -2.39
C TYR A 78 -2.34 -4.05 -3.75
N LYS A 79 -1.44 -3.63 -4.64
CA LYS A 79 -1.16 -4.35 -5.90
C LYS A 79 -0.64 -5.76 -5.64
N LYS A 80 0.32 -5.93 -4.72
CA LYS A 80 0.83 -7.26 -4.33
C LYS A 80 -0.26 -8.15 -3.73
N LEU A 81 -1.11 -7.59 -2.87
CA LEU A 81 -2.23 -8.32 -2.28
C LEU A 81 -3.24 -8.77 -3.35
N ARG A 82 -3.64 -7.87 -4.26
CA ARG A 82 -4.56 -8.19 -5.37
C ARG A 82 -3.98 -9.14 -6.42
N ALA A 83 -2.68 -9.03 -6.71
CA ALA A 83 -2.02 -9.92 -7.66
C ALA A 83 -1.95 -11.36 -7.13
N ARG A 84 -1.68 -11.55 -5.83
CA ARG A 84 -1.68 -12.89 -5.22
C ARG A 84 -3.05 -13.55 -5.23
N LEU A 85 -4.13 -12.77 -5.06
CA LEU A 85 -5.50 -13.31 -5.14
C LEU A 85 -5.88 -13.76 -6.56
N HIS A 86 -5.26 -13.19 -7.60
CA HIS A 86 -5.51 -13.55 -9.00
C HIS A 86 -4.32 -14.24 -9.66
N PHE A 87 -3.40 -14.82 -8.88
CA PHE A 87 -2.27 -15.56 -9.44
C PHE A 87 -2.79 -16.89 -9.97
N GLN A 88 -3.34 -16.84 -11.18
CA GLN A 88 -3.22 -17.96 -12.09
C GLN A 88 -1.73 -18.09 -12.36
N GLU A 89 -1.13 -19.16 -11.86
CA GLU A 89 0.06 -19.74 -12.47
C GLU A 89 -0.31 -20.12 -13.90
N SER A 90 -0.36 -19.14 -14.81
CA SER A 90 0.11 -19.45 -16.13
C SER A 90 1.59 -19.70 -15.93
N SER A 91 1.90 -20.99 -15.76
CA SER A 91 3.18 -21.57 -16.13
C SER A 91 3.41 -21.17 -17.58
N PHE A 92 3.82 -19.93 -17.81
CA PHE A 92 4.31 -19.52 -19.10
C PHE A 92 5.69 -20.14 -19.15
N HIS A 93 5.69 -21.38 -19.65
CA HIS A 93 6.83 -21.98 -20.30
C HIS A 93 7.28 -21.00 -21.39
N ILE A 94 8.03 -19.97 -21.00
CA ILE A 94 9.12 -19.49 -21.83
C ILE A 94 10.14 -20.61 -21.74
N GLY A 95 9.86 -21.67 -22.49
CA GLY A 95 10.87 -22.57 -22.98
C GLY A 95 11.98 -21.68 -23.51
N GLN A 96 13.20 -22.04 -23.13
CA GLN A 96 14.43 -21.32 -23.37
C GLN A 96 14.59 -20.98 -24.86
N GLY A 97 13.95 -19.89 -25.27
CA GLY A 97 13.97 -19.35 -26.62
C GLY A 97 15.07 -18.32 -26.68
N SER A 98 16.29 -18.81 -26.82
CA SER A 98 17.52 -18.08 -27.13
C SER A 98 17.27 -16.73 -27.82
N TYR A 99 17.46 -15.63 -27.10
CA TYR A 99 17.69 -14.29 -27.67
C TYR A 99 19.00 -14.29 -28.45
N ARG A 100 18.97 -14.81 -29.68
CA ARG A 100 20.04 -14.71 -30.66
C ARG A 100 19.45 -14.52 -32.05
N ASN A 101 18.94 -13.32 -32.32
CA ASN A 101 19.07 -12.68 -33.63
C ASN A 101 18.53 -11.26 -33.59
N CYS A 102 19.36 -10.34 -33.09
CA CYS A 102 19.17 -8.91 -33.23
C CYS A 102 19.78 -8.48 -34.58
N TYR A 103 19.22 -8.93 -35.69
CA TYR A 103 19.63 -8.48 -37.03
C TYR A 103 18.42 -8.53 -37.95
N CYS A 104 17.80 -7.37 -38.14
CA CYS A 104 17.07 -6.95 -39.34
C CYS A 104 16.33 -5.66 -38.98
N LEU A 105 17.11 -4.63 -38.63
CA LEU A 105 16.67 -3.25 -38.83
C LEU A 105 16.34 -3.13 -40.31
N ASN A 106 15.06 -2.96 -40.58
CA ASN A 106 14.42 -2.63 -41.85
C ASN A 106 15.32 -1.75 -42.73
N ARG A 107 16.13 -2.40 -43.57
CA ARG A 107 16.64 -1.77 -44.79
C ARG A 107 15.59 -2.06 -45.85
N CYS A 108 14.60 -1.18 -45.92
CA CYS A 108 13.65 -1.12 -47.02
C CYS A 108 14.43 -0.80 -48.30
N ASP A 109 14.94 -1.84 -48.93
CA ASP A 109 15.53 -1.82 -50.26
C ASP A 109 14.38 -2.04 -51.25
N LEU A 110 13.71 -0.97 -51.65
CA LEU A 110 12.71 -0.96 -52.72
C LEU A 110 13.12 0.09 -53.74
N GLY A 111 14.19 -0.23 -54.46
CA GLY A 111 14.71 0.60 -55.52
C GLY A 111 15.55 -0.24 -56.47
N LEU A 112 14.89 -1.13 -57.22
CA LEU A 112 15.33 -1.63 -58.54
C LEU A 112 14.27 -2.64 -59.03
N LEU A 113 13.22 -2.14 -59.67
CA LEU A 113 12.48 -2.93 -60.64
C LEU A 113 12.79 -2.30 -62.00
N THR A 114 13.56 -3.06 -62.76
CA THR A 114 13.95 -2.89 -64.17
C THR A 114 12.78 -2.62 -65.09
#